data_AF-A0A1B6J8K9-F1
#
_entry.id   AF-A0A1B6J8K9-F1
#
_cell.length_a   1.000
_cell.length_b   1.000
_cell.length_c   1.000
_cell.angle_alpha   90.00
_cell.angle_beta   90.00
_cell.angle_gamma   90.00
#
_symmetry.space_group_name_H-M   'P 1'
#
loop_
_entity.id
_entity.type
_entity.pdbx_description
1 polymer ?
#
loop_
_entity_poly.entity_id
_entity_poly.type
_entity_poly.pdbx_seq_one_letter_code
_entity_poly.pdbx_strand_id
1 'polypeptide(L)'
;VDVFWPMLRHHFSEKNQDRGYYLVRGTLILGTVLIAISLPHLAPMVSLVGAVGFNGVGLMLPTVTELATYWDQISKPCGFTIIKATAILIVWVFATITGTITSVNSIIDAFTIKV
;
A
#
# COMPACT_ATOMS: atom_id res chain seq x y z
N VAL A 1 -2.24 15.89 -9.12
CA VAL A 1 -1.59 16.75 -8.10
C VAL A 1 -2.61 17.33 -7.14
N ASP A 2 -3.75 17.78 -7.65
CA ASP A 2 -4.83 18.40 -6.87
C ASP A 2 -5.49 17.51 -5.81
N VAL A 3 -5.38 16.17 -5.92
CA VAL A 3 -5.84 15.23 -4.88
C VAL A 3 -4.84 15.12 -3.72
N PHE A 4 -3.53 15.14 -4.01
CA PHE A 4 -2.48 15.09 -2.99
C PHE A 4 -2.22 16.45 -2.33
N TRP A 5 -2.50 17.53 -3.05
CA TRP A 5 -2.31 18.91 -2.61
C TRP A 5 -3.00 19.26 -1.29
N PRO A 6 -4.30 18.99 -1.07
CA PRO A 6 -4.97 19.30 0.19
C PRO A 6 -4.40 18.50 1.39
N MET A 7 -3.89 17.29 1.15
CA MET A 7 -3.29 16.45 2.19
C MET A 7 -1.93 16.97 2.66
N LEU A 8 -1.14 17.56 1.75
CA LEU A 8 0.19 18.10 2.04
C LEU A 8 0.19 19.59 2.37
N ARG A 9 -0.87 20.31 2.00
CA ARG A 9 -1.05 21.75 2.27
C ARG A 9 -0.96 22.06 3.76
N HIS A 10 -1.42 21.15 4.63
CA HIS A 10 -1.39 21.37 6.08
C HIS A 10 0.04 21.42 6.66
N HIS A 11 1.03 20.85 5.96
CA HIS A 11 2.42 20.84 6.40
C HIS A 11 3.23 22.05 5.87
N PHE A 12 2.67 22.86 4.97
CA PHE A 12 3.36 23.99 4.34
C PHE A 12 2.65 25.32 4.58
N SER A 13 3.38 26.29 5.13
CA SER A 13 2.91 27.64 5.47
C SER A 13 2.44 28.43 4.22
N GLU A 14 1.34 29.19 4.38
CA GLU A 14 0.58 29.92 3.34
C GLU A 14 1.42 30.75 2.35
N LYS A 15 2.60 31.22 2.74
CA LYS A 15 3.47 32.07 1.91
C LYS A 15 4.24 31.32 0.81
N ASN A 16 4.36 29.99 0.90
CA ASN A 16 5.15 29.17 -0.02
C ASN A 16 4.31 28.12 -0.77
N GLN A 17 2.99 28.30 -0.82
CA GLN A 17 2.08 27.34 -1.45
C GLN A 17 2.42 27.10 -2.93
N ASP A 18 2.81 28.10 -3.70
CA ASP A 18 3.20 27.90 -5.10
C ASP A 18 4.45 27.01 -5.24
N ARG A 19 5.49 27.25 -4.42
CA ARG A 19 6.70 26.41 -4.41
C ARG A 19 6.39 24.99 -3.96
N GLY A 20 5.52 24.83 -2.96
CA GLY A 20 5.04 23.53 -2.52
C GLY A 20 4.34 22.78 -3.65
N TYR A 21 3.51 23.46 -4.43
CA TYR A 21 2.75 22.83 -5.52
C TYR A 21 3.69 22.31 -6.61
N TYR A 22 4.66 23.14 -7.01
CA TYR A 22 5.67 22.74 -7.98
C TYR A 22 6.60 21.63 -7.46
N LEU A 23 6.97 21.64 -6.18
CA LEU A 23 7.76 20.56 -5.57
C LEU A 23 7.00 19.24 -5.56
N VAL A 24 5.75 19.22 -5.11
CA VAL A 24 4.92 18.00 -5.11
C VAL A 24 4.73 17.46 -6.52
N ARG A 25 4.48 18.35 -7.48
CA ARG A 25 4.39 17.98 -8.90
C ARG A 25 5.69 17.41 -9.42
N GLY A 26 6.82 18.05 -9.11
CA GLY A 26 8.16 17.62 -9.50
C GLY A 26 8.48 16.24 -8.94
N THR A 27 8.26 16.02 -7.64
CA THR A 27 8.53 14.75 -6.95
C THR A 27 7.65 13.62 -7.48
N LEU A 28 6.36 13.87 -7.73
CA LEU A 28 5.46 12.86 -8.31
C LEU A 28 5.93 12.42 -9.70
N ILE A 29 6.25 13.38 -10.57
CA ILE A 29 6.72 13.09 -11.93
C ILE A 29 8.08 12.39 -11.89
N LEU A 30 9.03 12.89 -11.09
CA LEU A 30 10.34 12.27 -10.90
C LEU A 30 10.21 10.84 -10.38
N GLY A 31 9.33 10.60 -9.40
CA GLY A 31 9.07 9.25 -8.87
C GLY A 31 8.59 8.29 -9.96
N THR A 32 7.62 8.71 -10.79
CA THR A 32 7.15 7.88 -11.91
C THR A 32 8.25 7.61 -12.95
N VAL A 33 9.05 8.62 -13.28
CA VAL A 33 10.15 8.49 -14.25
C VAL A 33 11.26 7.57 -13.73
N LEU A 34 11.63 7.70 -12.45
CA LEU A 34 12.62 6.81 -11.82
C LEU A 34 12.16 5.36 -11.86
N ILE A 35 10.90 5.08 -11.52
CA ILE A 35 10.31 3.73 -11.59
C ILE A 35 10.32 3.20 -13.03
N ALA A 36 9.98 4.04 -14.01
CA ALA A 36 9.96 3.67 -15.43
C ALA A 36 11.36 3.35 -15.98
N ILE A 37 12.41 4.01 -15.49
CA ILE A 37 13.80 3.74 -15.90
C ILE A 37 14.33 2.49 -15.20
N SER A 38 14.00 2.29 -13.92
CA SER A 38 14.49 1.14 -13.14
C SER A 38 13.91 -0.19 -13.60
N LEU A 39 12.77 -0.21 -14.28
CA LEU A 39 12.07 -1.46 -14.59
C LEU A 39 11.75 -1.60 -16.07
N PRO A 40 12.30 -2.63 -16.74
CA PRO A 40 11.94 -2.92 -18.12
C PRO A 40 10.53 -3.50 -18.28
N HIS A 41 9.90 -3.96 -17.19
CA HIS A 41 8.54 -4.50 -17.19
C HIS A 41 7.72 -3.95 -16.01
N LEU A 42 6.59 -3.30 -16.29
CA LEU A 42 5.74 -2.63 -15.28
C LEU A 42 4.80 -3.59 -14.56
N ALA A 43 4.49 -4.75 -15.14
CA ALA A 43 3.53 -5.70 -14.60
C ALA A 43 3.85 -6.20 -13.16
N PRO A 44 5.10 -6.53 -12.80
CA PRO A 44 5.44 -6.99 -11.45
C PRO A 44 5.25 -5.89 -10.40
N MET A 45 5.47 -4.61 -10.76
CA MET A 45 5.24 -3.50 -9.83
C MET A 45 3.77 -3.21 -9.61
N VAL A 46 2.96 -3.25 -10.66
CA VAL A 46 1.51 -3.08 -10.52
C VAL A 46 0.92 -4.19 -9.66
N SER A 47 1.41 -5.42 -9.83
CA SER A 47 1.04 -6.56 -8.98
C SER A 47 1.48 -6.37 -7.52
N LEU A 48 2.71 -5.91 -7.29
CA LEU A 48 3.24 -5.63 -5.95
C LEU A 48 2.46 -4.53 -5.23
N VAL A 49 2.25 -3.39 -5.90
CA VAL A 49 1.48 -2.26 -5.34
C VAL A 49 0.02 -2.65 -5.11
N GLY A 50 -0.57 -3.48 -5.97
CA GLY A 50 -1.91 -4.04 -5.75
C GLY A 50 -1.94 -4.99 -4.56
N ALA A 51 -1.01 -5.93 -4.49
CA ALA A 51 -0.93 -6.92 -3.41
C ALA A 51 -0.62 -6.30 -2.04
N VAL A 52 0.04 -5.14 -1.97
CA VAL A 52 0.29 -4.42 -0.71
C VAL A 52 -0.80 -3.39 -0.45
N GLY A 53 -1.14 -2.57 -1.45
CA GLY A 53 -2.05 -1.43 -1.31
C GLY A 53 -3.52 -1.83 -1.27
N PHE A 54 -4.00 -2.66 -2.21
CA PHE A 54 -5.39 -3.10 -2.24
C PHE A 54 -5.67 -4.12 -1.13
N ASN A 55 -4.75 -5.04 -0.86
CA ASN A 55 -4.85 -5.98 0.25
C ASN A 55 -4.82 -5.26 1.61
N GLY A 56 -3.89 -4.31 1.77
CA GLY A 56 -3.80 -3.44 2.94
C GLY A 56 -5.10 -2.69 3.17
N VAL A 57 -5.54 -1.86 2.24
CA VAL A 57 -6.75 -1.06 2.46
C VAL A 57 -8.01 -1.93 2.51
N GLY A 58 -8.12 -2.94 1.65
CA GLY A 58 -9.33 -3.77 1.51
C GLY A 58 -9.54 -4.78 2.63
N LEU A 59 -8.49 -5.44 3.13
CA LEU A 59 -8.59 -6.42 4.22
C LEU A 59 -8.20 -5.86 5.59
N MET A 60 -7.24 -4.92 5.66
CA MET A 60 -6.80 -4.40 6.95
C MET A 60 -7.85 -3.44 7.56
N LEU A 61 -8.55 -2.62 6.76
CA LEU A 61 -9.60 -1.74 7.29
C LEU A 61 -10.72 -2.48 8.02
N PRO A 62 -11.35 -3.54 7.48
CA PRO A 62 -12.36 -4.28 8.21
C PRO A 62 -11.78 -5.00 9.44
N THR A 63 -10.56 -5.55 9.36
CA THR A 63 -9.91 -6.19 10.51
C THR A 63 -9.64 -5.20 11.65
N VAL A 64 -9.14 -4.00 11.34
CA VAL A 64 -8.89 -2.94 12.34
C VAL A 64 -10.20 -2.44 12.92
N THR A 65 -11.24 -2.28 12.09
CA THR A 65 -12.57 -1.83 12.53
C THR A 65 -13.24 -2.86 13.44
N GLU A 66 -13.13 -4.16 13.14
CA GLU A 66 -13.61 -5.22 14.02
C GLU A 66 -12.83 -5.24 15.35
N LEU A 67 -11.50 -5.11 15.31
CA LEU A 67 -10.67 -5.10 16.52
C LEU A 67 -10.99 -3.89 17.42
N ALA A 68 -11.22 -2.72 16.82
CA ALA A 68 -11.60 -1.50 17.54
C ALA A 68 -13.02 -1.57 18.10
N THR A 69 -13.99 -2.10 17.34
CA THR A 69 -15.40 -2.18 17.76
C THR A 69 -15.63 -3.23 18.85
N TYR A 70 -14.91 -4.34 18.80
CA TYR A 70 -15.07 -5.45 19.75
C TYR A 70 -14.08 -5.42 20.92
N TRP A 71 -13.35 -4.31 21.12
CA TRP A 71 -12.37 -4.18 22.20
C TRP A 71 -12.97 -4.45 23.60
N ASP A 72 -14.22 -4.06 23.82
CA ASP A 72 -14.96 -4.26 25.08
C ASP A 72 -15.45 -5.72 25.27
N GLN A 73 -15.73 -6.44 24.18
CA GLN A 73 -16.19 -7.84 24.21
C GLN A 73 -15.05 -8.87 24.37
N ILE A 74 -13.79 -8.44 24.35
CA ILE A 74 -12.61 -9.30 24.57
C ILE A 74 -12.67 -10.01 25.94
N SER A 75 -13.39 -9.46 26.91
CA SER A 75 -13.58 -10.11 28.22
C SER A 75 -14.53 -11.32 28.19
N LYS A 76 -15.22 -11.61 27.07
CA LYS A 76 -16.03 -12.83 26.88
C LYS A 76 -15.38 -13.74 25.83
N PRO A 77 -14.75 -14.85 26.22
CA PRO A 77 -13.87 -15.66 25.35
C PRO A 77 -14.60 -16.56 24.34
N CYS A 78 -15.88 -16.32 24.03
CA CYS A 78 -16.73 -17.30 23.34
C CYS A 78 -17.53 -16.72 22.16
N GLY A 79 -16.86 -15.95 21.28
CA GLY A 79 -17.51 -15.34 20.12
C GLY A 79 -16.76 -15.65 18.83
N PHE A 80 -17.47 -16.24 17.85
CA PHE A 80 -17.07 -16.40 16.45
C PHE A 80 -16.39 -15.16 15.83
N THR A 81 -16.59 -13.98 16.42
CA THR A 81 -16.00 -12.69 16.07
C THR A 81 -14.47 -12.62 16.08
N ILE A 82 -13.80 -13.17 17.09
CA ILE A 82 -12.32 -13.12 17.14
C ILE A 82 -11.71 -14.06 16.10
N ILE A 83 -12.38 -15.19 15.86
CA ILE A 83 -11.96 -16.19 14.86
C ILE A 83 -12.03 -15.60 13.46
N LYS A 84 -13.12 -14.91 13.08
CA LYS A 84 -13.22 -14.27 11.76
C LYS A 84 -12.18 -13.16 11.56
N ALA A 85 -11.96 -12.31 12.57
CA ALA A 85 -10.97 -11.24 12.49
C ALA A 85 -9.55 -11.81 12.32
N THR A 86 -9.23 -12.87 13.06
CA THR A 86 -7.94 -13.57 12.97
C THR A 86 -7.76 -14.27 11.62
N ALA A 87 -8.82 -14.90 11.08
CA ALA A 87 -8.77 -15.54 9.77
C ALA A 87 -8.50 -14.52 8.64
N ILE A 88 -9.15 -13.35 8.67
CA ILE A 88 -8.91 -12.28 7.68
C ILE A 88 -7.48 -11.76 7.78
N LEU A 89 -6.95 -11.60 9.01
CA LEU A 89 -5.57 -11.16 9.24
C LEU A 89 -4.57 -12.18 8.68
N ILE A 90 -4.79 -13.47 8.90
CA ILE A 90 -3.96 -14.54 8.33
C ILE A 90 -3.98 -14.48 6.79
N VAL A 91 -5.17 -14.40 6.18
CA VAL A 91 -5.31 -14.28 4.72
C VAL A 91 -4.57 -13.05 4.19
N TRP A 92 -4.65 -11.92 4.90
CA TRP A 92 -3.92 -10.70 4.54
C TRP A 92 -2.40 -10.90 4.56
N VAL A 93 -1.84 -11.54 5.58
CA VAL A 93 -0.40 -11.85 5.67
C VAL A 93 0.02 -12.78 4.54
N PHE A 94 -0.73 -13.87 4.30
CA PHE A 94 -0.43 -14.81 3.21
C PHE A 94 -0.47 -14.13 1.85
N ALA A 95 -1.51 -13.34 1.56
CA ALA A 95 -1.62 -12.60 0.31
C ALA A 95 -0.45 -11.61 0.11
N THR A 96 0.01 -10.96 1.17
CA THR A 96 1.16 -10.04 1.13
C THR A 96 2.47 -10.78 0.86
N ILE A 97 2.71 -11.90 1.54
CA ILE A 97 3.91 -12.71 1.35
C ILE A 97 3.95 -13.29 -0.06
N THR A 98 2.87 -13.95 -0.49
CA THR A 98 2.78 -14.53 -1.84
C THR A 98 2.94 -13.44 -2.90
N GLY A 99 2.24 -12.31 -2.77
CA GLY A 99 2.33 -11.20 -3.71
C GLY A 99 3.74 -10.60 -3.81
N THR A 100 4.46 -10.50 -2.68
CA THR A 100 5.84 -10.00 -2.65
C THR A 100 6.79 -10.99 -3.33
N ILE A 101 6.69 -12.29 -3.01
CA ILE A 101 7.55 -13.32 -3.59
C ILE A 101 7.36 -13.40 -5.11
N THR A 102 6.11 -13.43 -5.60
CA THR A 102 5.84 -13.51 -7.05
C THR A 102 6.37 -12.30 -7.80
N SER A 103 6.23 -11.10 -7.21
CA SER A 103 6.71 -9.86 -7.81
C SER A 103 8.25 -9.81 -7.85
N VAL A 104 8.92 -10.21 -6.77
CA VAL A 104 10.40 -10.23 -6.71
C VAL A 104 10.98 -11.25 -7.69
N ASN A 105 10.43 -12.47 -7.77
CA ASN A 105 10.89 -13.46 -8.74
C ASN A 105 10.72 -12.99 -10.18
N SER A 106 9.58 -12.37 -10.50
CA SER A 106 9.32 -11.83 -11.84
C SER A 106 10.30 -10.71 -12.23
N ILE A 107 10.74 -9.92 -11.24
CA ILE A 107 11.76 -8.88 -11.46
C ILE A 107 13.12 -9.53 -11.75
N ILE A 108 13.52 -10.53 -10.96
CA ILE A 108 14.81 -11.23 -11.13
C ILE A 108 14.88 -11.94 -12.49
N ASP A 109 13.81 -12.62 -12.91
CA ASP A 109 13.73 -13.26 -14.23
C ASP A 109 13.82 -12.24 -15.36
N ALA A 110 13.11 -11.10 -15.23
CA ALA A 110 13.15 -10.03 -16.22
C ALA A 110 14.55 -9.41 -16.39
N PHE A 111 15.37 -9.38 -15.32
CA PHE A 111 16.76 -8.93 -15.39
C PHE A 111 17.71 -10.02 -15.92
N THR A 112 17.46 -11.29 -15.60
CA THR A 112 18.31 -12.42 -16.03
C THR A 112 18.17 -12.73 -17.51
N ILE A 113 16.96 -12.60 -18.09
CA ILE A 113 16.69 -12.84 -19.51
C ILE A 113 17.37 -11.79 -20.44
N LYS A 114 17.89 -10.70 -19.89
CA LYS A 114 18.54 -9.62 -20.64
C LYS A 114 20.07 -9.64 -20.65
N VAL A 115 20.71 -10.72 -20.20
CA VAL A 115 22.18 -10.92 -20.32
C VAL A 115 22.51 -11.87 -21.46
#